data_AF-A0A453Q274-F1
#
_entry.id   AF-A0A453Q274-F1
#
_cell.length_a   1.000
_cell.length_b   1.000
_cell.length_c   1.000
_cell.angle_alpha   90.00
_cell.angle_beta   90.00
_cell.angle_gamma   90.00
#
_symmetry.space_group_name_H-M   'P 1'
#
loop_
_entity.id
_entity.type
_entity.pdbx_description
1 polymer ?
#
loop_
_entity_poly.entity_id
_entity_poly.type
_entity_poly.pdbx_seq_one_letter_code
_entity_poly.pdbx_strand_id
1 'polypeptide(L)'
;MPANLSGFSYIKYLMLARVSIVDETISNIVSSCCALESLVLQYCHQLIHLTASHARLQILVVQFCKSLVSICIRADTLESFVYMGYKINIDCEHTQFLDMLHVYYVNKDDCALDFISAFPKLPKLEFLVIQFPTCLPVCNIFGPFFV
;
A
#
# COMPACT_ATOMS: atom_id res chain seq x y z
N MET A 1 -10.32 4.49 20.45
CA MET A 1 -9.99 3.62 21.61
C MET A 1 -8.83 2.73 21.19
N PRO A 2 -7.76 2.53 21.97
CA PRO A 2 -6.78 1.53 21.61
C PRO A 2 -7.42 0.17 21.91
N ALA A 3 -7.82 -0.55 20.87
CA ALA A 3 -8.19 -1.95 21.03
C ALA A 3 -6.91 -2.68 21.46
N ASN A 4 -6.90 -3.20 22.68
CA ASN A 4 -5.83 -4.09 23.11
C ASN A 4 -5.94 -5.37 22.28
N LEU A 5 -5.14 -5.47 21.22
CA LEU A 5 -5.16 -6.61 20.29
C LEU A 5 -4.20 -7.74 20.70
N SER A 6 -3.66 -7.69 21.92
CA SER A 6 -2.70 -8.68 22.43
C SER A 6 -3.22 -10.13 22.48
N GLY A 7 -4.54 -10.34 22.38
CA GLY A 7 -5.16 -11.67 22.26
C GLY A 7 -5.17 -12.26 20.85
N PHE A 8 -4.71 -11.53 19.82
CA PHE A 8 -4.89 -11.89 18.41
C PHE A 8 -3.61 -12.35 17.71
N SER A 9 -2.75 -13.10 18.42
CA SER A 9 -1.45 -13.55 17.92
C SER A 9 -1.49 -14.46 16.68
N TYR A 10 -2.64 -15.08 16.39
CA TYR A 10 -2.84 -15.98 15.25
C TYR A 10 -3.54 -15.33 14.05
N ILE A 11 -3.92 -14.04 14.12
CA ILE A 11 -4.53 -13.36 12.98
C ILE A 11 -3.51 -13.27 11.84
N LYS A 12 -3.86 -13.89 10.72
CA LYS A 12 -3.12 -13.82 9.45
C LYS A 12 -3.67 -12.78 8.49
N TYR A 13 -4.97 -12.54 8.53
CA TYR A 13 -5.66 -11.61 7.65
C TYR A 13 -6.45 -10.61 8.48
N LEU A 14 -6.21 -9.33 8.28
CA LEU A 14 -6.98 -8.26 8.91
C LEU A 14 -7.46 -7.27 7.84
N MET A 15 -8.77 -7.04 7.83
CA MET A 15 -9.39 -6.00 7.03
C MET A 15 -10.08 -4.98 7.94
N LEU A 16 -9.77 -3.71 7.73
CA LEU A 16 -10.43 -2.59 8.37
C LEU A 16 -11.03 -1.70 7.29
N ALA A 17 -12.35 -1.58 7.29
CA ALA A 17 -13.09 -0.78 6.32
C ALA A 17 -13.97 0.26 7.02
N ARG A 18 -13.86 1.52 6.62
CA ARG A 18 -14.66 2.64 7.16
C ARG A 18 -14.52 2.81 8.68
N VAL A 19 -13.33 2.52 9.20
CA VAL A 19 -13.00 2.66 10.63
C VAL A 19 -12.18 3.93 10.85
N SER A 20 -12.52 4.68 11.89
CA SER A 20 -11.71 5.80 12.41
C SER A 20 -10.45 5.28 13.10
N ILE A 21 -9.44 4.97 12.30
CA ILE A 21 -8.10 4.60 12.77
C ILE A 21 -7.12 5.74 12.57
N VAL A 22 -6.23 5.91 13.54
CA VAL A 22 -5.07 6.81 13.47
C VAL A 22 -3.79 5.98 13.38
N ASP A 23 -2.68 6.61 13.02
CA ASP A 23 -1.38 5.97 12.76
C ASP A 23 -0.94 5.02 13.89
N GLU A 24 -1.09 5.43 15.16
CA GLU A 24 -0.76 4.62 16.35
C GLU A 24 -1.56 3.30 16.41
N THR A 25 -2.80 3.31 15.92
CA THR A 25 -3.64 2.11 15.90
C THR A 25 -3.04 1.04 14.99
N ILE A 26 -2.46 1.44 13.85
CA ILE A 26 -1.80 0.52 12.93
C ILE A 26 -0.50 -0.02 13.54
N SER A 27 0.29 0.84 14.18
CA SER A 27 1.50 0.39 14.89
C SER A 27 1.19 -0.67 15.95
N ASN A 28 0.07 -0.52 16.67
CA ASN A 28 -0.38 -1.49 17.66
C ASN A 28 -0.88 -2.81 17.03
N ILE A 29 -1.56 -2.75 15.88
CA ILE A 29 -1.96 -3.94 15.11
C ILE A 29 -0.71 -4.71 14.66
N VAL A 30 0.22 -4.01 14.03
CA VAL A 30 1.45 -4.59 13.49
C VAL A 30 2.30 -5.20 14.61
N SER A 31 2.36 -4.60 15.79
CA SER A 31 3.12 -5.15 16.92
C SER A 31 2.42 -6.31 17.63
N SER A 32 1.08 -6.36 17.64
CA SER A 32 0.32 -7.38 18.39
C SER A 32 0.00 -8.62 17.56
N CYS A 33 -0.23 -8.47 16.26
CA CYS A 33 -0.64 -9.56 15.38
C CYS A 33 0.58 -10.25 14.74
N CYS A 34 1.36 -10.98 15.54
CA CYS A 34 2.63 -11.58 15.10
C CYS A 34 2.52 -12.55 13.90
N ALA A 35 1.32 -13.06 13.59
CA ALA A 35 1.06 -13.92 12.45
C ALA A 35 0.53 -13.21 11.20
N LEU A 36 0.45 -11.87 11.21
CA LEU A 36 -0.20 -11.09 10.15
C LEU A 36 0.54 -11.25 8.81
N GLU A 37 -0.18 -11.78 7.83
CA GLU A 37 0.24 -12.04 6.45
C GLU A 37 -0.43 -11.05 5.47
N SER A 38 -1.64 -10.58 5.77
CA SER A 38 -2.39 -9.66 4.92
C SER A 38 -3.06 -8.55 5.73
N LEU A 39 -2.82 -7.30 5.30
CA LEU A 39 -3.43 -6.11 5.86
C LEU A 39 -4.20 -5.34 4.78
N VAL A 40 -5.50 -5.15 5.00
CA VAL A 40 -6.39 -4.43 4.09
C VAL A 40 -6.99 -3.22 4.82
N LEU A 41 -6.73 -2.02 4.32
CA LEU A 41 -7.24 -0.76 4.86
C LEU A 41 -8.09 -0.07 3.79
N GLN A 42 -9.38 0.13 4.08
CA GLN A 42 -10.31 0.76 3.14
C GLN A 42 -11.06 1.91 3.80
N TYR A 43 -11.09 3.07 3.17
CA TYR A 43 -11.86 4.23 3.64
C TYR A 43 -11.51 4.66 5.09
N CYS A 44 -10.25 4.48 5.50
CA CYS A 44 -9.75 4.89 6.81
C CYS A 44 -9.29 6.35 6.75
N HIS A 45 -10.23 7.28 6.81
CA HIS A 45 -10.00 8.70 6.52
C HIS A 45 -9.22 9.48 7.59
N GLN A 46 -8.95 8.89 8.75
CA GLN A 46 -8.14 9.51 9.81
C GLN A 46 -6.69 9.04 9.82
N LEU A 47 -6.33 8.07 8.96
CA LEU A 47 -4.97 7.60 8.79
C LEU A 47 -4.19 8.62 7.95
N ILE A 48 -3.07 9.10 8.48
CA ILE A 48 -2.23 10.12 7.83
C ILE A 48 -0.92 9.48 7.34
N HIS A 49 -0.28 8.69 8.19
CA HIS A 49 0.94 7.95 7.86
C HIS A 49 0.78 6.47 8.16
N LEU A 50 1.11 5.64 7.18
CA LEU A 50 1.13 4.19 7.33
C LEU A 50 2.56 3.69 7.36
N THR A 51 2.94 3.00 8.44
CA THR A 51 4.17 2.21 8.48
C THR A 51 3.81 0.72 8.50
N ALA A 52 4.06 0.03 7.39
CA ALA A 52 3.86 -1.41 7.25
C ALA A 52 5.19 -2.13 7.51
N SER A 53 5.50 -2.36 8.79
CA SER A 53 6.75 -3.00 9.22
C SER A 53 6.46 -4.33 9.91
N HIS A 54 6.35 -5.41 9.15
CA HIS A 54 6.01 -6.72 9.70
C HIS A 54 6.71 -7.85 8.95
N ALA A 55 7.37 -8.74 9.69
CA ALA A 55 8.25 -9.77 9.11
C ALA A 55 7.51 -10.79 8.22
N ARG A 56 6.20 -10.95 8.41
CA ARG A 56 5.38 -11.94 7.70
C ARG A 56 4.38 -11.34 6.72
N LEU A 57 4.34 -10.01 6.59
CA LEU A 57 3.34 -9.34 5.77
C LEU A 57 3.67 -9.54 4.29
N GLN A 58 2.82 -10.32 3.62
CA GLN A 58 2.91 -10.66 2.21
C GLN A 58 2.00 -9.77 1.35
N ILE A 59 0.87 -9.33 1.90
CA ILE A 59 -0.14 -8.57 1.14
C ILE A 59 -0.50 -7.28 1.87
N LEU A 60 -0.33 -6.16 1.19
CA LEU A 60 -0.81 -4.85 1.65
C LEU A 60 -1.80 -4.26 0.64
N VAL A 61 -3.00 -3.93 1.11
CA VAL A 61 -4.02 -3.25 0.31
C VAL A 61 -4.44 -1.98 1.02
N VAL A 62 -4.31 -0.83 0.35
CA VAL A 62 -4.73 0.48 0.88
C VAL A 62 -5.61 1.16 -0.14
N GLN A 63 -6.87 1.42 0.23
CA GLN A 63 -7.87 1.95 -0.71
C GLN A 63 -8.66 3.11 -0.11
N PHE A 64 -8.68 4.22 -0.83
CA PHE A 64 -9.54 5.38 -0.60
C PHE A 64 -9.39 6.01 0.80
N CYS A 65 -8.20 5.92 1.41
CA CYS A 65 -7.85 6.60 2.64
C CYS A 65 -7.52 8.08 2.36
N LYS A 66 -8.56 8.93 2.31
CA LYS A 66 -8.48 10.33 1.83
C LYS A 66 -7.40 11.22 2.47
N SER A 67 -7.11 11.06 3.75
CA SER A 67 -6.13 11.89 4.47
C SER A 67 -4.73 11.29 4.50
N LEU A 68 -4.53 10.12 3.88
CA LEU A 68 -3.23 9.46 3.84
C LEU A 68 -2.26 10.30 3.01
N VAL A 69 -1.09 10.58 3.57
CA VAL A 69 -0.03 11.38 2.96
C VAL A 69 1.16 10.52 2.58
N SER A 70 1.44 9.46 3.36
CA SER A 70 2.57 8.58 3.07
C SER A 70 2.37 7.13 3.51
N ILE A 71 3.05 6.23 2.78
CA ILE A 71 3.24 4.83 3.17
C ILE A 71 4.73 4.54 3.23
N CYS A 72 5.21 4.01 4.35
CA CYS A 72 6.54 3.45 4.52
C CYS A 72 6.42 1.92 4.67
N ILE A 73 7.04 1.18 3.76
CA ILE A 73 6.98 -0.29 3.70
C ILE A 73 8.33 -0.85 4.15
N ARG A 74 8.32 -1.58 5.26
CA ARG A 74 9.47 -2.31 5.84
C ARG A 74 9.10 -3.77 6.05
N ALA A 75 8.71 -4.43 4.96
CA ALA A 75 8.26 -5.82 4.96
C ALA A 75 9.00 -6.59 3.86
N ASP A 76 10.06 -7.29 4.25
CA ASP A 76 10.93 -8.01 3.31
C ASP A 76 10.26 -9.23 2.69
N THR A 77 9.06 -9.59 3.13
CA THR A 77 8.25 -10.70 2.60
C THR A 77 7.07 -10.21 1.76
N LEU A 78 6.97 -8.90 1.48
CA LEU A 78 5.86 -8.36 0.72
C LEU A 78 5.89 -8.86 -0.74
N GLU A 79 4.83 -9.57 -1.12
CA GLU A 79 4.62 -10.17 -2.44
C GLU A 79 3.66 -9.31 -3.27
N SER A 80 2.61 -8.77 -2.64
CA SER A 80 1.57 -8.00 -3.31
C SER A 80 1.31 -6.66 -2.63
N PHE A 81 1.30 -5.60 -3.45
CA PHE A 81 0.91 -4.26 -3.02
C PHE A 81 -0.16 -3.66 -3.93
N VAL A 82 -1.29 -3.30 -3.33
CA VAL A 82 -2.39 -2.61 -4.00
C VAL A 82 -2.62 -1.26 -3.36
N TYR A 83 -2.52 -0.21 -4.15
CA TYR A 83 -2.84 1.15 -3.76
C TYR A 83 -3.91 1.77 -4.65
N MET A 84 -4.96 2.30 -4.02
CA MET A 84 -6.01 3.05 -4.72
C MET A 84 -6.31 4.32 -3.93
N GLY A 85 -6.06 5.51 -4.46
CA GLY A 85 -6.27 6.73 -3.68
C GLY A 85 -5.75 8.00 -4.32
N TYR A 86 -5.51 9.02 -3.51
CA TYR A 86 -4.83 10.24 -3.96
C TYR A 86 -3.32 10.00 -4.05
N LYS A 87 -2.60 10.87 -4.77
CA LYS A 87 -1.12 10.82 -4.78
C LYS A 87 -0.56 10.98 -3.37
N ILE A 88 0.39 10.11 -3.03
CA ILE A 88 1.06 10.04 -1.73
C ILE A 88 2.56 9.81 -1.92
N ASN A 89 3.32 10.05 -0.86
CA ASN A 89 4.73 9.64 -0.81
C ASN A 89 4.82 8.16 -0.42
N ILE A 90 5.63 7.41 -1.15
CA ILE A 90 5.88 6.00 -0.84
C ILE A 90 7.36 5.80 -0.69
N ASP A 91 7.71 5.17 0.42
CA ASP A 91 9.05 4.75 0.73
C ASP A 91 9.04 3.24 0.90
N CYS A 92 9.82 2.54 0.07
CA CYS A 92 9.92 1.10 0.07
C CYS A 92 11.39 0.71 -0.06
N GLU A 93 11.96 0.28 1.06
CA GLU A 93 13.39 -0.04 1.17
C GLU A 93 13.72 -1.38 0.49
N HIS A 94 12.79 -2.34 0.52
CA HIS A 94 12.99 -3.69 -0.03
C HIS A 94 11.78 -4.15 -0.85
N THR A 95 12.09 -4.70 -2.03
CA THR A 95 11.10 -5.10 -3.06
C THR A 95 11.43 -6.45 -3.70
N GLN A 96 12.33 -7.20 -3.07
CA GLN A 96 12.95 -8.39 -3.67
C GLN A 96 11.98 -9.56 -3.92
N PHE A 97 10.78 -9.52 -3.32
CA PHE A 97 9.71 -10.49 -3.51
C PHE A 97 8.43 -9.89 -4.08
N LEU A 98 8.38 -8.58 -4.35
CA LEU A 98 7.19 -7.95 -4.86
C LEU A 98 6.93 -8.46 -6.29
N ASP A 99 5.90 -9.29 -6.43
CA ASP A 99 5.47 -9.88 -7.70
C ASP A 99 4.29 -9.13 -8.32
N MET A 100 3.46 -8.49 -7.50
CA MET A 100 2.26 -7.79 -7.92
C MET A 100 2.22 -6.38 -7.38
N LEU A 101 2.12 -5.42 -8.30
CA LEU A 101 1.89 -4.02 -8.01
C LEU A 101 0.65 -3.53 -8.75
N HIS A 102 -0.34 -3.06 -8.00
CA HIS A 102 -1.54 -2.46 -8.56
C HIS A 102 -1.72 -1.03 -8.02
N VAL A 103 -1.70 -0.06 -8.92
CA VAL A 103 -1.82 1.37 -8.60
C VAL A 103 -2.99 2.00 -9.33
N TYR A 104 -3.80 2.74 -8.59
CA TYR A 104 -4.86 3.59 -9.10
C TYR A 104 -4.84 4.94 -8.39
N TYR A 105 -4.71 6.03 -9.15
CA TYR A 105 -4.92 7.38 -8.63
C TYR A 105 -6.30 7.92 -9.01
N VAL A 106 -7.03 8.45 -8.02
CA VAL A 106 -8.37 9.02 -8.23
C VAL A 106 -8.34 10.35 -8.98
N ASN A 107 -7.23 11.08 -8.89
CA ASN A 107 -7.06 12.34 -9.59
C ASN A 107 -6.51 12.08 -10.99
N LYS A 108 -7.18 12.62 -12.01
CA LYS A 108 -6.83 12.45 -13.43
C LYS A 108 -5.48 13.06 -13.80
N ASP A 109 -5.03 14.05 -13.04
CA ASP A 109 -3.80 14.79 -13.32
C ASP A 109 -2.57 14.14 -12.65
N ASP A 110 -2.78 13.15 -11.76
CA ASP A 110 -1.70 12.42 -11.11
C ASP A 110 -1.19 11.28 -11.99
N CYS A 111 0.10 11.30 -12.29
CA CYS A 111 0.74 10.23 -13.05
C CYS A 111 1.03 9.04 -12.14
N ALA A 112 0.35 7.91 -12.37
CA ALA A 112 0.62 6.68 -11.65
C ALA A 112 2.03 6.10 -11.94
N LEU A 113 2.73 6.56 -12.98
CA LEU A 113 4.12 6.15 -13.24
C LEU A 113 5.11 6.75 -12.23
N ASP A 114 4.82 7.92 -11.64
CA ASP A 114 5.61 8.48 -10.54
C ASP A 114 5.67 7.50 -9.36
N PHE A 115 4.60 6.72 -9.18
CA PHE A 115 4.50 5.70 -8.15
C PHE A 115 5.54 4.59 -8.34
N ILE A 116 5.77 4.16 -9.59
CA ILE A 116 6.73 3.10 -9.91
C ILE A 116 8.16 3.57 -9.66
N SER A 117 8.44 4.85 -9.93
CA SER A 117 9.75 5.45 -9.70
C SER A 117 10.16 5.46 -8.21
N ALA A 118 9.20 5.31 -7.29
CA ALA A 118 9.48 5.18 -5.86
C ALA A 118 10.12 3.83 -5.48
N PHE A 119 10.09 2.83 -6.38
CA PHE A 119 10.69 1.53 -6.12
C PHE A 119 12.08 1.43 -6.78
N PRO A 120 13.15 1.13 -6.01
CA PRO A 120 14.51 1.18 -6.52
C PRO A 120 14.79 0.12 -7.60
N LYS A 121 14.28 -1.11 -7.42
CA LYS A 121 14.32 -2.22 -8.39
C LYS A 121 13.15 -3.16 -8.13
N LEU A 122 12.58 -3.76 -9.17
CA LEU A 122 11.45 -4.69 -9.04
C LEU A 122 11.79 -6.03 -9.71
N PRO A 123 12.76 -6.79 -9.20
CA PRO A 123 13.39 -7.91 -9.92
C PRO A 123 12.47 -9.12 -10.13
N LYS A 124 11.38 -9.23 -9.35
CA LYS A 124 10.42 -10.34 -9.42
C LYS A 124 9.02 -9.90 -9.84
N LEU A 125 8.84 -8.65 -10.27
CA LEU A 125 7.52 -8.14 -10.61
C LEU A 125 7.00 -8.85 -11.88
N GLU A 126 5.94 -9.63 -11.71
CA GLU A 126 5.26 -10.35 -12.77
C GLU A 126 3.98 -9.61 -13.21
N PHE A 127 3.30 -8.96 -12.27
CA PHE A 127 2.03 -8.31 -12.48
C PHE A 127 2.12 -6.82 -12.15
N LEU A 128 2.02 -5.98 -13.18
CA LEU A 128 1.89 -4.54 -13.05
C LEU A 128 0.52 -4.09 -13.57
N VAL A 129 -0.32 -3.58 -12.68
CA VAL A 129 -1.62 -3.02 -13.02
C VAL A 129 -1.62 -1.53 -12.74
N ILE A 130 -1.74 -0.73 -13.79
CA ILE A 130 -1.91 0.72 -13.69
C ILE A 130 -3.30 1.06 -14.17
N GLN A 131 -4.13 1.54 -13.25
CA GLN A 131 -5.49 1.96 -13.55
C GLN A 131 -5.57 3.48 -13.52
N PHE A 132 -6.31 4.05 -14.49
CA PHE A 132 -6.54 5.48 -14.60
C PHE A 132 -8.01 5.81 -14.34
N PRO A 133 -8.33 6.99 -13.77
CA PRO A 133 -9.71 7.36 -13.44
C PRO A 133 -10.54 7.69 -14.69
N THR A 134 -9.87 7.94 -15.83
CA THR A 134 -10.48 8.23 -17.13
C THR A 134 -9.67 7.58 -18.26
N CYS A 135 -10.25 7.41 -19.44
CA CYS A 135 -9.51 6.96 -20.62
C CYS A 135 -8.43 7.98 -21.00
N LEU A 136 -7.16 7.55 -21.04
CA LEU A 136 -6.03 8.39 -21.45
C LEU A 136 -5.58 8.05 -22.88
N PRO A 137 -5.08 9.02 -23.66
CA PRO A 137 -4.40 8.74 -24.92
C PRO A 137 -3.13 7.91 -24.68
N VAL A 138 -2.87 6.90 -25.52
CA VAL A 138 -1.72 5.97 -25.37
C VAL A 138 -0.36 6.69 -25.31
N CYS A 139 -0.21 7.82 -26.02
CA CYS A 139 1.03 8.62 -25.99
C CYS A 139 1.40 9.15 -24.59
N ASN A 140 0.44 9.26 -23.68
CA ASN A 140 0.67 9.72 -22.31
C ASN A 140 1.06 8.56 -21.36
N ILE A 141 0.95 7.31 -21.81
CA ILE A 141 1.23 6.11 -20.99
C ILE A 141 2.68 5.65 -21.21
N PHE A 142 3.19 5.74 -22.45
CA PHE A 142 4.52 5.27 -22.83
C PHE A 142 5.43 6.42 -23.33
N GLY A 143 5.31 7.61 -22.71
CA GLY A 143 6.27 8.71 -22.92
C GLY A 143 7.72 8.32 -22.56
N PRO A 144 8.68 9.25 -22.51
CA PRO A 144 10.14 8.99 -22.61
C PRO A 144 10.76 8.06 -21.54
N PHE A 145 9.97 7.52 -20.60
CA PHE A 145 10.37 6.56 -19.60
C PHE A 145 10.57 5.13 -20.11
N PHE A 146 10.26 4.83 -21.39
CA PHE A 146 10.38 3.48 -21.98
C PHE A 146 11.32 3.40 -23.21
N VAL A 147 12.24 4.35 -23.39
CA VAL A 147 13.35 4.25 -24.37
C VAL A 147 14.68 4.08 -23.65
#